data_AF-A0A9D2QXS6-F1
#
_entry.id   AF-A0A9D2QXS6-F1
#
_cell.length_a   1.000
_cell.length_b   1.000
_cell.length_c   1.000
_cell.angle_alpha   90.00
_cell.angle_beta   90.00
_cell.angle_gamma   90.00
#
_symmetry.space_group_name_H-M   'P 1'
#
loop_
_entity.id
_entity.type
_entity.pdbx_description
1 polymer ?
#
loop_
_entity_poly.entity_id
_entity_poly.type
_entity_poly.pdbx_seq_one_letter_code
_entity_poly.pdbx_strand_id
1 'polypeptide(L)' 'MSIPYRSAQRKKENALKRCEERIAVLEERSAQIDAEMALPEVCTNVARLQELSKEKAEIEEELLLKMEEWEQLSE' A
#
# COMPACT_ATOMS: atom_id res chain seq x y z
N MET A 1 32.65 -26.32 -3.20
CA MET A 1 31.66 -26.20 -4.30
C MET A 1 30.34 -25.78 -3.68
N SER A 2 30.02 -24.48 -3.83
CA SER A 2 28.77 -23.76 -3.48
C SER A 2 28.32 -23.87 -2.00
N ILE A 3 27.74 -22.86 -1.34
CA ILE A 3 26.51 -22.18 -1.74
C ILE A 3 26.43 -20.82 -1.00
N PRO A 4 26.77 -19.67 -1.64
CA PRO A 4 26.39 -18.32 -1.17
C PRO A 4 24.87 -18.01 -1.32
N TYR A 5 24.04 -19.00 -1.65
CA TYR A 5 22.63 -18.85 -2.04
C TYR A 5 21.65 -18.55 -0.88
N ARG A 6 21.95 -18.94 0.37
CA ARG A 6 20.99 -18.77 1.49
C ARG A 6 20.73 -17.31 1.89
N SER A 7 21.67 -16.39 1.65
CA SER A 7 21.50 -14.99 2.02
C SER A 7 20.71 -14.19 0.98
N ALA A 8 20.75 -14.59 -0.29
CA ALA A 8 20.00 -13.93 -1.36
C ALA A 8 18.50 -14.26 -1.26
N GLN A 9 18.15 -15.51 -0.96
CA GLN A 9 16.75 -15.94 -0.76
C GLN A 9 16.08 -15.19 0.40
N ARG A 10 16.75 -15.06 1.55
CA ARG A 10 16.21 -14.31 2.69
C ARG A 10 16.04 -12.83 2.40
N LYS A 11 16.91 -12.24 1.56
CA LYS A 11 16.77 -10.83 1.15
C LYS A 11 15.56 -10.64 0.23
N LYS A 12 15.32 -11.56 -0.71
CA LYS A 12 14.10 -11.57 -1.55
C LYS A 12 12.83 -11.75 -0.69
N GLU A 13 12.81 -12.74 0.20
CA GLU A 13 11.67 -12.97 1.11
C GLU A 13 11.38 -11.76 2.03
N ASN A 14 12.42 -11.12 2.56
CA ASN A 14 12.26 -9.93 3.39
C ASN A 14 11.83 -8.70 2.59
N ALA A 15 12.12 -8.62 1.29
CA ALA A 15 11.64 -7.55 0.43
C ALA A 15 10.17 -7.76 0.08
N LEU A 16 9.80 -8.99 -0.29
CA LEU A 16 8.39 -9.38 -0.54
C LEU A 16 7.51 -9.10 0.68
N LYS A 17 7.92 -9.55 1.88
CA LYS A 17 7.16 -9.29 3.11
C LYS A 17 6.93 -7.81 3.39
N ARG A 18 7.96 -6.96 3.17
CA ARG A 18 7.80 -5.51 3.34
C ARG A 18 6.87 -4.90 2.30
N CYS A 19 6.90 -5.43 1.08
CA CYS A 19 6.00 -5.01 0.03
C CYS A 19 4.55 -5.36 0.39
N GLU A 20 4.30 -6.61 0.83
CA GLU A 20 3.00 -7.09 1.30
C GLU A 20 2.49 -6.31 2.52
N GLU A 21 3.35 -6.07 3.52
CA GLU A 21 3.02 -5.26 4.69
C GLU A 21 2.64 -3.83 4.29
N ARG A 22 3.36 -3.22 3.33
CA ARG A 22 3.07 -1.88 2.85
C ARG A 22 1.74 -1.83 2.10
N ILE A 23 1.45 -2.83 1.25
CA ILE A 23 0.17 -2.97 0.54
C ILE A 23 -0.97 -3.06 1.55
N ALA A 24 -0.86 -3.93 2.56
CA ALA A 24 -1.90 -4.10 3.58
C ALA A 24 -2.19 -2.79 4.35
N VAL A 25 -1.15 -2.03 4.70
CA VAL A 25 -1.31 -0.72 5.36
C VAL A 25 -2.01 0.30 4.46
N LEU A 26 -1.66 0.32 3.18
CA LEU A 26 -2.27 1.22 2.19
C LEU A 26 -3.74 0.88 1.95
N GLU A 27 -4.07 -0.42 1.83
CA GLU A 27 -5.45 -0.90 1.72
C GLU A 27 -6.28 -0.55 2.96
N GLU A 28 -5.72 -0.74 4.16
CA GLU A 28 -6.37 -0.38 5.42
C GLU A 28 -6.63 1.12 5.48
N ARG A 29 -5.66 1.96 5.11
CA ARG A 29 -5.84 3.41 5.08
C ARG A 29 -6.90 3.84 4.07
N SER A 30 -6.92 3.23 2.88
CA SER A 30 -7.96 3.48 1.86
C SER A 30 -9.36 3.17 2.40
N ALA A 31 -9.54 2.03 3.07
CA ALA A 31 -10.79 1.66 3.70
C ALA A 31 -11.19 2.60 4.86
N GLN A 32 -10.22 3.06 5.65
CA GLN A 32 -10.46 4.06 6.70
C GLN A 32 -10.91 5.40 6.10
N ILE A 33 -10.30 5.84 5.00
CA ILE A 33 -10.72 7.05 4.28
C ILE A 33 -12.17 6.93 3.80
N ASP A 34 -12.55 5.79 3.22
CA ASP A 34 -13.94 5.55 2.80
C ASP A 34 -14.92 5.63 3.98
N ALA A 35 -14.54 5.08 5.14
CA ALA A 35 -15.33 5.19 6.36
C ALA A 35 -15.41 6.64 6.87
N GLU A 36 -14.30 7.38 6.87
CA GLU A 36 -14.24 8.80 7.24
C GLU A 36 -15.12 9.65 6.32
N MET A 37 -15.07 9.44 5.01
CA MET A 37 -15.87 10.17 4.02
C MET A 37 -17.38 9.92 4.21
N ALA A 38 -17.77 8.77 4.75
CA ALA A 38 -19.16 8.44 5.06
C ALA A 38 -19.66 9.07 6.38
N LEU A 39 -18.79 9.63 7.22
CA LEU A 39 -19.19 10.26 8.47
C LEU A 39 -20.04 11.52 8.20
N PRO A 40 -21.15 11.74 8.92
CA PRO A 40 -22.04 12.89 8.70
C PRO A 40 -21.35 14.27 8.78
N GLU A 41 -20.33 14.36 9.63
CA GLU A 41 -19.52 15.56 9.85
C GLU A 41 -18.51 15.83 8.71
N VAL A 42 -18.14 14.80 7.96
CA VAL A 42 -17.20 14.87 6.85
C VAL A 42 -17.92 14.92 5.52
N CYS A 43 -19.02 14.17 5.34
CA CYS A 43 -19.75 14.09 4.08
C CYS A 43 -20.42 15.41 3.66
N THR A 44 -20.56 16.35 4.59
CA THR A 44 -21.03 17.73 4.34
C THR A 44 -19.88 18.75 4.24
N ASN A 45 -18.66 18.35 4.57
CA ASN A 45 -17.46 19.18 4.53
C ASN A 45 -16.67 18.93 3.23
N VAL A 46 -16.94 19.76 2.23
CA VAL A 46 -16.32 19.66 0.90
C VAL A 46 -14.80 19.75 0.93
N ALA A 47 -14.23 20.64 1.76
CA ALA A 47 -12.78 20.78 1.87
C ALA A 47 -12.14 19.49 2.41
N ARG A 48 -12.74 18.90 3.45
CA ARG A 48 -12.27 17.64 4.02
C ARG A 48 -12.42 16.46 3.05
N LEU A 49 -13.52 16.40 2.31
CA LEU A 49 -13.72 15.39 1.26
C LEU A 49 -12.67 15.50 0.14
N GLN A 50 -12.30 16.72 -0.25
CA GLN A 50 -11.26 16.93 -1.25
C GLN A 50 -9.88 16.48 -0.76
N GLU A 51 -9.53 16.78 0.49
CA GLU A 51 -8.29 16.27 1.11
C GLU A 51 -8.26 14.74 1.13
N LEU A 52 -9.32 14.11 1.62
CA LEU A 52 -9.45 12.66 1.71
C LEU A 52 -9.43 11.98 0.33
N SER A 53 -10.10 12.58 -0.67
CA SER A 53 -10.09 12.06 -2.04
C SER A 53 -8.70 12.15 -2.68
N LYS A 54 -7.95 13.21 -2.39
CA LYS A 54 -6.57 13.36 -2.86
C LYS A 54 -5.65 12.34 -2.21
N GLU A 55 -5.76 12.15 -0.90
CA GLU A 55 -5.01 11.12 -0.17
C GLU A 55 -5.34 9.72 -0.70
N LYS A 56 -6.61 9.41 -0.95
CA LYS A 56 -7.03 8.13 -1.53
C LYS A 56 -6.43 7.90 -2.92
N ALA A 57 -6.42 8.92 -3.78
CA ALA A 57 -5.80 8.82 -5.11
C ALA A 57 -4.28 8.58 -5.04
N GLU A 58 -3.58 9.24 -4.11
CA GLU A 58 -2.14 9.01 -3.86
C GLU A 58 -1.89 7.58 -3.34
N ILE A 59 -2.77 7.06 -2.49
CA ILE A 59 -2.71 5.67 -2.00
C ILE A 59 -2.94 4.67 -3.14
N GLU A 60 -3.90 4.90 -4.02
CA GLU A 60 -4.17 4.06 -5.18
C GLU A 60 -2.97 4.03 -6.15
N GLU A 61 -2.32 5.17 -6.38
CA GLU A 61 -1.08 5.24 -7.16
C GLU A 61 0.07 4.49 -6.49
N GLU A 62 0.27 4.66 -5.18
CA GLU A 62 1.31 3.93 -4.43
C GLU A 62 1.04 2.42 -4.45
N LEU A 63 -0.22 1.98 -4.35
CA LEU A 63 -0.61 0.58 -4.45
C LEU A 63 -0.25 -0.03 -5.80
N LEU A 64 -0.52 0.67 -6.91
CA LEU A 64 -0.14 0.21 -8.24
C LEU A 64 1.38 0.00 -8.35
N LEU A 65 2.17 0.97 -7.90
CA LEU A 65 3.63 0.87 -7.89
C LEU A 65 4.12 -0.29 -7.00
N LYS A 66 3.50 -0.50 -5.84
CA LYS A 66 3.83 -1.60 -4.94
C LYS A 66 3.46 -2.96 -5.52
N MET A 67 2.36 -3.05 -6.24
CA MET A 67 1.98 -4.28 -6.95
C MET A 67 2.98 -4.62 -8.06
N GLU A 68 3.42 -3.63 -8.85
CA GLU A 68 4.49 -3.83 -9.85
C GLU A 68 5.81 -4.27 -9.18
N GLU A 69 6.19 -3.65 -8.06
CA GLU A 69 7.37 -4.05 -7.28
C GLU A 69 7.23 -5.48 -6.75
N TRP A 70 6.05 -5.85 -6.25
CA TRP A 70 5.78 -7.21 -5.77
C TRP A 70 5.89 -8.23 -6.90
N GLU A 71 5.32 -7.96 -8.07
CA GLU A 71 5.40 -8.83 -9.25
C GLU A 71 6.87 -9.08 -9.62
N GLN A 72 7.68 -8.03 -9.73
CA GLN A 72 9.12 -8.12 -10.03
C GLN A 72 9.93 -8.87 -8.97
N LEU A 73 9.56 -8.75 -7.69
CA LEU A 73 10.23 -9.46 -6.60
C LEU A 73 9.81 -10.93 -6.51
N SER A 74 8.60 -11.26 -6.99
CA SER A 74 8.02 -12.60 -7.00
C SER A 74 8.50 -13.46 -8.18
N GLU A 75 8.99 -12.83 -9.25
CA GLU A 75 9.65 -13.44 -10.42
C GLU A 75 11.13 -13.83 -10.16
#